data_AF-A0A061E449-F1
#
_entry.id   AF-A0A061E449-F1
#
_cell.length_a   1.000
_cell.length_b   1.000
_cell.length_c   1.000
_cell.angle_alpha   90.00
_cell.angle_beta   90.00
_cell.angle_gamma   90.00
#
_symmetry.space_group_name_H-M   'P 1'
#
loop_
_entity.id
_entity.type
_entity.pdbx_description
1 polymer ?
#
loop_
_entity_poly.entity_id
_entity_poly.type
_entity_poly.pdbx_seq_one_letter_code
_entity_poly.pdbx_strand_id
1 'polypeptide(L)'
;MGFMEHNQMPKAVEMLKKAMSVGRRGWRPRSMVFAACLDYLEEQGDGRGMEEMICLLKNSGPLTRDMYHRLLRCRIQTVSEIVDQMKVEGFVADKETHDILESITSLWPHW
;
A
#
# COMPACT_ATOMS: atom_id res chain seq x y z
N MET A 1 -17.48 -4.97 15.28
CA MET A 1 -18.60 -5.59 14.55
C MET A 1 -19.29 -4.50 13.74
N GLY A 2 -18.91 -4.38 12.48
CA GLY A 2 -19.28 -3.30 11.55
C GLY A 2 -18.34 -3.32 10.34
N PHE A 3 -18.84 -2.98 9.14
CA PHE A 3 -18.21 -3.06 7.79
C PHE A 3 -17.52 -4.40 7.41
N MET A 4 -16.68 -4.98 8.27
CA MET A 4 -16.07 -6.30 8.15
C MET A 4 -17.09 -7.44 8.03
N GLU A 5 -18.26 -7.31 8.66
CA GLU A 5 -19.31 -8.35 8.66
C GLU A 5 -20.25 -8.30 7.44
N HIS A 6 -20.13 -7.28 6.57
CA HIS A 6 -21.09 -7.03 5.49
C HIS A 6 -20.46 -6.92 4.10
N ASN A 7 -19.20 -7.37 3.92
CA ASN A 7 -18.47 -7.23 2.67
C ASN A 7 -18.38 -5.76 2.17
N GLN A 8 -18.38 -4.80 3.11
CA GLN A 8 -18.37 -3.36 2.80
C GLN A 8 -16.98 -2.74 3.00
N MET A 9 -15.92 -3.54 2.99
CA MET A 9 -14.54 -3.05 3.12
C MET A 9 -14.14 -2.05 2.05
N PRO A 10 -14.50 -2.19 0.74
CA PRO A 10 -14.25 -1.14 -0.24
C PRO A 10 -14.83 0.22 0.18
N LYS A 11 -16.07 0.21 0.69
CA LYS A 11 -16.75 1.42 1.16
C LYS A 11 -16.10 1.97 2.44
N ALA A 12 -15.62 1.10 3.33
CA ALA A 12 -14.91 1.51 4.54
C ALA A 12 -13.61 2.23 4.20
N VAL A 13 -12.83 1.69 3.25
CA VAL A 13 -11.59 2.31 2.75
C VAL A 13 -11.89 3.69 2.17
N GLU A 14 -12.87 3.79 1.26
CA GLU A 14 -13.25 5.06 0.63
C GLU A 14 -13.68 6.11 1.65
N MET A 15 -14.55 5.74 2.60
CA MET A 15 -15.02 6.66 3.64
C MET A 15 -13.88 7.10 4.55
N LEU A 16 -12.95 6.20 4.87
CA LEU A 16 -11.81 6.51 5.72
C LEU A 16 -10.82 7.45 5.02
N LYS A 17 -10.52 7.20 3.73
CA LYS A 17 -9.70 8.10 2.90
C LYS A 17 -10.30 9.50 2.86
N LYS A 18 -11.61 9.60 2.63
CA LYS A 18 -12.33 10.87 2.60
C LYS A 18 -12.32 11.59 3.95
N ALA A 19 -12.47 10.85 5.06
CA ALA A 19 -12.36 11.42 6.39
C ALA A 19 -10.94 11.92 6.69
N MET A 20 -9.89 11.18 6.28
CA MET A 20 -8.50 11.60 6.42
C MET A 20 -8.17 12.83 5.58
N SER A 21 -8.75 12.97 4.37
CA SER A 21 -8.45 14.10 3.48
C SER A 21 -9.06 15.42 3.94
N VAL A 22 -10.21 15.40 4.61
CA VAL A 22 -10.86 16.59 5.18
C VAL A 22 -10.55 16.81 6.66
N GLY A 23 -9.86 15.85 7.29
CA GLY A 23 -9.53 15.87 8.71
C GLY A 23 -8.63 17.05 9.06
N ARG A 24 -8.93 17.72 10.18
CA ARG A 24 -8.03 18.77 10.70
C ARG A 24 -6.70 18.17 11.14
N ARG A 25 -5.64 18.98 11.15
CA ARG A 25 -4.32 18.59 11.66
C ARG A 25 -4.45 17.93 13.04
N GLY A 26 -3.89 16.72 13.18
CA GLY A 26 -3.94 15.92 14.41
C GLY A 26 -5.15 15.00 14.54
N TRP A 27 -6.15 15.07 13.67
CA TRP A 27 -7.21 14.07 13.60
C TRP A 27 -6.65 12.74 13.12
N ARG A 28 -6.95 11.64 13.82
CA ARG A 28 -6.52 10.29 13.45
C ARG A 28 -7.69 9.31 13.46
N PRO A 29 -7.71 8.35 12.52
CA PRO A 29 -8.68 7.28 12.54
C PRO A 29 -8.45 6.36 13.74
N ARG A 30 -9.51 5.66 14.16
CA ARG A 30 -9.37 4.60 15.17
C ARG A 30 -8.43 3.51 14.66
N SER A 31 -7.45 3.13 15.47
CA SER A 31 -6.40 2.17 15.10
C SER A 31 -6.96 0.87 14.52
N MET A 32 -8.03 0.32 15.12
CA MET A 32 -8.70 -0.90 14.64
C MET A 32 -9.30 -0.77 13.24
N VAL A 33 -9.89 0.39 12.92
CA VAL A 33 -10.53 0.62 11.61
C VAL A 33 -9.46 0.83 10.54
N PHE A 34 -8.39 1.55 10.91
CA PHE A 34 -7.26 1.78 10.03
C PHE A 34 -6.51 0.48 9.72
N ALA A 35 -6.22 -0.34 10.73
CA ALA A 35 -5.59 -1.65 10.57
C ALA A 35 -6.42 -2.57 9.66
N ALA A 36 -7.73 -2.70 9.92
CA ALA A 36 -8.60 -3.52 9.07
C ALA A 36 -8.64 -3.05 7.61
N CYS A 37 -8.57 -1.74 7.35
CA CYS A 37 -8.48 -1.23 5.98
C CYS A 37 -7.14 -1.56 5.31
N LEU A 38 -6.03 -1.48 6.06
CA LEU A 38 -4.71 -1.87 5.55
C LEU A 38 -4.64 -3.38 5.27
N ASP A 39 -5.14 -4.21 6.18
CA ASP A 39 -5.18 -5.67 6.00
C ASP A 39 -6.01 -6.04 4.77
N TYR A 40 -7.18 -5.40 4.58
CA TYR A 40 -7.99 -5.58 3.38
C TYR A 40 -7.24 -5.19 2.09
N LEU A 41 -6.58 -4.03 2.07
CA LEU A 41 -5.82 -3.59 0.89
C LEU A 41 -4.64 -4.51 0.57
N GLU A 42 -3.98 -5.03 1.61
CA GLU A 42 -2.91 -6.03 1.49
C GLU A 42 -3.45 -7.34 0.88
N GLU A 43 -4.59 -7.85 1.37
CA GLU A 43 -5.27 -9.04 0.82
C GLU A 43 -5.69 -8.87 -0.64
N GLN A 44 -6.07 -7.67 -1.06
CA GLN A 44 -6.43 -7.38 -2.46
C GLN A 44 -5.22 -7.11 -3.37
N GLY A 45 -4.01 -7.00 -2.83
CA GLY A 45 -2.85 -6.52 -3.58
C GLY A 45 -2.95 -5.05 -4.02
N ASP A 46 -3.84 -4.25 -3.41
CA ASP A 46 -4.07 -2.85 -3.80
C ASP A 46 -3.01 -1.91 -3.19
N GLY A 47 -1.82 -1.93 -3.79
CA GLY A 47 -0.70 -1.10 -3.36
C GLY A 47 -0.91 0.40 -3.54
N ARG A 48 -1.70 0.79 -4.54
CA ARG A 48 -2.06 2.19 -4.73
C ARG A 48 -2.97 2.69 -3.61
N GLY A 49 -3.98 1.90 -3.25
CA GLY A 49 -4.88 2.20 -2.14
C GLY A 49 -4.14 2.24 -0.79
N MET A 50 -3.19 1.33 -0.58
CA MET A 50 -2.36 1.30 0.62
C MET A 50 -1.45 2.53 0.71
N GLU A 51 -0.77 2.88 -0.38
CA GLU A 51 0.09 4.07 -0.46
C GLU A 51 -0.69 5.36 -0.18
N GLU A 52 -1.87 5.50 -0.78
CA GLU A 52 -2.74 6.66 -0.58
C GLU A 52 -3.14 6.79 0.90
N MET A 53 -3.56 5.69 1.54
CA MET A 53 -3.94 5.70 2.95
C MET A 53 -2.78 6.08 3.87
N ILE A 54 -1.59 5.52 3.65
CA ILE A 54 -0.40 5.83 4.44
C ILE A 54 0.03 7.29 4.24
N CYS A 55 -0.02 7.80 3.01
CA CYS A 55 0.27 9.20 2.70
C CYS A 55 -0.72 10.16 3.37
N LEU A 56 -2.01 9.84 3.35
CA LEU A 56 -3.03 10.62 4.05
C LEU A 56 -2.79 10.64 5.56
N LEU A 57 -2.37 9.52 6.16
CA LEU A 57 -2.04 9.48 7.59
C LEU A 57 -0.80 10.32 7.93
N LYS A 58 0.19 10.42 7.03
CA LYS A 58 1.39 11.24 7.24
C LYS A 58 1.06 12.71 7.54
N ASN A 59 -0.03 13.23 6.96
CA ASN A 59 -0.51 14.58 7.22
C ASN A 59 -1.11 14.75 8.63
N SER A 60 -1.54 13.65 9.25
CA SER A 60 -2.12 13.63 10.60
C SER A 60 -1.11 13.40 11.73
N GLY A 61 0.10 12.91 11.42
CA GLY A 61 1.12 12.59 12.42
C GLY A 61 2.21 11.64 11.90
N PRO A 62 3.19 11.28 12.73
CA PRO A 62 4.31 10.43 12.33
C PRO A 62 3.83 9.01 11.97
N LEU A 63 4.44 8.45 10.92
CA LEU A 63 4.24 7.07 10.51
C LEU A 63 5.01 6.11 11.42
N THR A 64 4.51 4.89 11.58
CA THR A 64 5.23 3.84 12.31
C THR A 64 6.08 3.00 11.36
N ARG A 65 7.07 2.28 11.91
CA ARG A 65 7.89 1.34 11.13
C ARG A 65 7.05 0.27 10.42
N ASP A 66 6.03 -0.25 11.09
CA ASP A 66 5.11 -1.23 10.51
C ASP A 66 4.44 -0.73 9.23
N MET A 67 4.03 0.54 9.22
CA MET A 67 3.44 1.16 8.02
C MET A 67 4.43 1.22 6.86
N TYR A 68 5.71 1.52 7.12
CA TYR A 68 6.74 1.47 6.09
C TYR A 68 6.98 0.05 5.58
N HIS A 69 6.99 -0.95 6.46
CA HIS A 69 7.14 -2.34 6.06
C HIS A 69 5.98 -2.80 5.17
N ARG A 70 4.74 -2.45 5.52
CA ARG A 70 3.55 -2.74 4.70
C ARG A 70 3.64 -2.08 3.31
N LEU A 71 4.03 -0.80 3.26
CA LEU A 71 4.22 -0.10 1.99
C LEU A 71 5.31 -0.75 1.11
N LEU A 72 6.42 -1.16 1.71
CA LEU A 72 7.50 -1.86 1.00
C LEU A 72 7.02 -3.20 0.43
N ARG A 73 6.35 -4.03 1.23
CA ARG A 73 5.80 -5.32 0.78
C ARG A 73 4.84 -5.12 -0.39
N CYS A 74 3.95 -4.14 -0.29
CA CYS A 74 2.97 -3.88 -1.33
C CYS A 74 3.62 -3.45 -2.66
N ARG A 75 4.64 -2.59 -2.59
CA ARG A 75 5.39 -2.18 -3.79
C ARG A 75 6.16 -3.34 -4.42
N ILE A 76 6.76 -4.22 -3.60
CA ILE A 76 7.44 -5.44 -4.09
C ILE A 76 6.45 -6.35 -4.81
N GLN A 77 5.25 -6.55 -4.24
CA GLN A 77 4.20 -7.35 -4.86
C GLN A 77 3.78 -6.76 -6.21
N THR A 78 3.50 -5.45 -6.30
CA THR A 78 3.16 -4.79 -7.57
C THR A 78 4.27 -4.96 -8.61
N VAL A 79 5.55 -4.85 -8.24
CA VAL A 79 6.66 -5.10 -9.16
C VAL A 79 6.66 -6.54 -9.65
N SER A 80 6.42 -7.51 -8.76
CA SER A 80 6.29 -8.93 -9.13
C SER A 80 5.16 -9.17 -10.14
N GLU A 81 3.98 -8.58 -9.89
CA GLU A 81 2.80 -8.71 -10.77
C GLU A 81 3.06 -8.14 -12.17
N ILE A 82 3.74 -6.99 -12.26
CA ILE A 82 4.15 -6.40 -13.55
C ILE A 82 5.09 -7.35 -14.30
N VAL A 83 6.10 -7.90 -13.60
CA VAL A 83 7.06 -8.83 -14.20
C VAL A 83 6.37 -10.11 -14.68
N ASP A 84 5.39 -10.63 -13.96
CA ASP A 84 4.64 -11.81 -14.38
C ASP A 84 3.70 -11.50 -15.56
N GLN A 85 3.07 -10.32 -15.58
CA GLN A 85 2.26 -9.87 -16.72
C GLN A 85 3.09 -9.74 -18.00
N MET A 86 4.31 -9.20 -17.92
CA MET A 86 5.23 -9.14 -19.06
C MET A 86 5.48 -10.53 -19.66
N LYS A 87 5.72 -11.55 -18.81
CA LYS A 87 5.92 -12.94 -19.26
C LYS A 87 4.67 -13.49 -19.95
N VAL A 88 3.49 -13.24 -19.38
CA VAL A 88 2.20 -13.68 -19.94
C VAL A 88 1.97 -13.06 -21.32
N GLU A 89 2.36 -11.80 -21.51
CA GLU A 89 2.26 -11.08 -22.78
C GLU A 89 3.39 -11.42 -23.77
N GLY A 90 4.31 -12.33 -23.41
CA GLY A 90 5.40 -12.78 -24.27
C GLY A 90 6.60 -11.85 -24.31
N PHE A 91 6.66 -10.84 -23.43
CA PHE A 91 7.84 -10.01 -23.25
C PHE A 91 8.85 -10.73 -22.35
N VAL A 92 10.04 -10.99 -22.91
CA VAL A 92 11.18 -11.48 -22.13
C VAL A 92 11.78 -10.31 -21.36
N ALA A 93 12.05 -10.49 -20.07
CA ALA A 93 12.79 -9.52 -19.28
C ALA A 93 14.17 -9.31 -19.91
N ASP A 94 14.37 -8.11 -20.47
CA ASP A 94 15.58 -7.72 -21.15
C ASP A 94 16.56 -7.04 -20.18
N LYS A 95 17.68 -6.55 -20.72
CA LYS A 95 18.71 -5.89 -19.91
C LYS A 95 18.13 -4.72 -19.11
N GLU A 96 17.28 -3.89 -19.72
CA GLU A 96 16.67 -2.74 -19.04
C GLU A 96 15.78 -3.20 -17.88
N THR A 97 14.99 -4.25 -18.08
CA THR A 97 14.16 -4.85 -17.03
C THR A 97 15.03 -5.32 -15.85
N HIS A 98 16.15 -5.98 -16.13
CA HIS A 98 17.09 -6.43 -15.09
C HIS A 98 17.75 -5.25 -14.35
N ASP A 99 18.21 -4.23 -15.08
CA ASP A 99 18.84 -3.03 -14.51
C ASP A 99 17.86 -2.29 -13.56
N ILE A 100 16.56 -2.23 -13.90
CA ILE A 100 15.50 -1.65 -13.04
C ILE A 100 15.34 -2.46 -11.75
N LEU A 101 15.27 -3.79 -11.85
CA LEU A 101 15.08 -4.68 -10.68
C LEU A 101 16.32 -4.69 -9.76
N GLU A 102 17.52 -4.65 -10.33
CA GLU A 102 18.76 -4.53 -9.56
C GLU A 102 18.90 -3.18 -8.86
N SER A 103 18.42 -2.09 -9.49
CA SER A 103 18.36 -0.77 -8.87
C SER A 103 17.50 -0.78 -7.59
N ILE A 104 16.42 -1.57 -7.55
CA ILE A 104 15.59 -1.76 -6.35
C ILE A 104 16.37 -2.50 -5.25
N THR A 105 17.17 -3.49 -5.63
CA THR A 105 17.94 -4.33 -4.68
C THR A 105 19.13 -3.56 -4.09
N SER A 106 19.77 -2.70 -4.89
CA SER A 106 20.91 -1.86 -4.48
C SER A 106 20.53 -0.64 -3.63
N LEU A 107 19.24 -0.30 -3.54
CA LEU A 107 18.73 0.74 -2.64
C LEU A 107 18.83 0.38 -1.15
N TRP A 108 19.31 -0.81 -0.80
CA TRP A 108 19.53 -1.21 0.59
C TRP A 108 20.70 -0.42 1.20
N PRO A 109 20.45 0.55 2.09
CA PRO A 109 21.55 1.28 2.72
C PRO A 109 22.01 0.47 3.94
N HIS A 110 23.32 0.45 4.19
CA HIS A 110 23.91 -0.05 5.42
C HIS A 110 23.61 0.95 6.55
N TRP A 111 22.43 0.89 7.16
CA TRP A 111 22.06 1.63 8.37
C TRP A 111 21.71 0.69 9.52
#